data_AF-A0A7X3NUH0-F1
#
_entry.id   AF-A0A7X3NUH0-F1
#
_cell.length_a   1.000
_cell.length_b   1.000
_cell.length_c   1.000
_cell.angle_alpha   90.00
_cell.angle_beta   90.00
_cell.angle_gamma   90.00
#
_symmetry.space_group_name_H-M   'P 1'
#
loop_
_entity.id
_entity.type
_entity.pdbx_description
1 polymer ?
#
loop_
_entity_poly.entity_id
_entity_poly.type
_entity_poly.pdbx_seq_one_letter_code
_entity_poly.pdbx_strand_id
1 'polypeptide(L)'
;MPVSAASYYLPAARSGIMETRGVIANSLIDLPTPGGRERFHEDTRLSGVIADFLKQIISYEEGRVSSDEINGIAAVLEDEVLRGEIEVNRPAGGYPEFRYHPQDAKQALRMSQSSSMVSELAPLVLFLRGIVQVGDTLIIEEPEAHLHPKAQTQIALTLARLVRVGVRVIITTHSDWLLEQIGNLVREGEVMKLGKNKTEPATWLTKVEVGAWWFRTDKPVKEIPFDSIEGIEPKDYYDVAEELHNNAVEFQQHLLNEEEFGDSE
;
A
#
# COMPACT_ATOMS: atom_id res chain seq x y z
N MET A 1 14.92 -22.96 -14.85
CA MET A 1 14.54 -23.59 -13.56
C MET A 1 13.30 -22.89 -13.05
N PRO A 2 12.28 -23.57 -12.50
CA PRO A 2 11.17 -22.87 -11.90
C PRO A 2 11.68 -22.30 -10.56
N VAL A 3 11.91 -20.98 -10.51
CA VAL A 3 12.05 -20.30 -9.23
C VAL A 3 10.68 -20.43 -8.57
N SER A 4 10.63 -21.04 -7.39
CA SER A 4 9.42 -21.11 -6.58
C SER A 4 8.94 -19.68 -6.33
N ALA A 5 7.85 -19.25 -6.98
CA ALA A 5 7.24 -17.94 -6.74
C ALA A 5 6.77 -17.85 -5.28
N ALA A 6 7.42 -16.99 -4.49
CA ALA A 6 7.01 -16.74 -3.11
C ALA A 6 5.83 -15.75 -3.07
N SER A 7 5.05 -15.81 -2.00
CA SER A 7 3.96 -14.87 -1.74
C SER A 7 4.26 -14.09 -0.47
N TYR A 8 4.21 -12.77 -0.57
CA TYR A 8 4.45 -11.84 0.52
C TYR A 8 3.20 -11.02 0.79
N TYR A 9 2.89 -10.80 2.07
CA TYR A 9 1.71 -10.05 2.48
C TYR A 9 2.08 -8.87 3.38
N LEU A 10 1.51 -7.71 3.08
CA LEU A 10 1.60 -6.49 3.87
C LEU A 10 0.20 -6.17 4.44
N PRO A 11 0.01 -6.22 5.78
CA PRO A 11 -1.27 -5.95 6.42
C PRO A 11 -1.68 -4.48 6.37
N ALA A 12 -2.97 -4.20 6.54
CA ALA A 12 -3.49 -2.82 6.60
C ALA A 12 -2.88 -2.01 7.77
N ALA A 13 -2.76 -2.62 8.96
CA ALA A 13 -2.24 -1.97 10.18
C ALA A 13 -0.70 -2.06 10.32
N ARG A 14 0.02 -1.94 9.20
CA ARG A 14 1.47 -2.20 9.13
C ARG A 14 2.30 -1.24 9.96
N SER A 15 1.99 0.06 10.03
CA SER A 15 2.71 1.01 10.87
C SER A 15 2.70 0.63 12.37
N GLY A 16 1.54 0.26 12.92
CA GLY A 16 1.41 -0.18 14.31
C GLY A 16 2.16 -1.48 14.62
N ILE A 17 2.16 -2.42 13.68
CA ILE A 17 2.94 -3.66 13.80
C ILE A 17 4.45 -3.35 13.78
N MET A 18 4.89 -2.44 12.92
CA MET A 18 6.28 -2.00 12.87
C MET A 18 6.72 -1.39 14.20
N GLU A 19 5.91 -0.54 14.83
CA GLU A 19 6.26 0.07 16.12
C GLU A 19 6.34 -0.94 17.27
N THR A 20 5.46 -1.94 17.28
CA THR A 20 5.39 -2.95 18.34
C THR A 20 6.34 -4.13 18.15
N ARG A 21 7.02 -4.22 16.99
CA ARG A 21 7.88 -5.35 16.61
C ARG A 21 8.94 -5.71 17.65
N GLY A 22 9.51 -4.71 18.34
CA GLY A 22 10.56 -4.95 19.35
C GLY A 22 10.03 -5.64 20.60
N VAL A 23 8.81 -5.28 21.02
CA VAL A 23 8.12 -5.93 22.16
C VAL A 23 7.76 -7.37 21.79
N ILE A 24 7.26 -7.58 20.56
CA ILE A 24 6.89 -8.91 20.06
C ILE A 24 8.14 -9.80 19.86
N ALA A 25 9.22 -9.26 19.31
CA ALA A 25 10.47 -10.00 19.13
C ALA A 25 11.04 -10.44 20.49
N ASN A 26 11.06 -9.54 21.48
CA ASN A 26 11.55 -9.87 22.82
C ASN A 26 10.67 -10.91 23.52
N SER A 27 9.34 -10.80 23.41
CA SER A 27 8.43 -11.80 24.01
C SER A 27 8.54 -13.18 23.37
N LEU A 28 8.94 -13.26 22.08
CA LEU A 28 9.24 -14.52 21.40
C LEU A 28 10.61 -15.10 21.80
N ILE A 29 11.59 -14.25 22.14
CA ILE A 29 12.92 -14.67 22.60
C ILE A 29 12.90 -15.11 24.07
N ASP A 30 12.06 -14.49 24.90
CA ASP A 30 11.86 -14.84 26.31
C ASP A 30 11.06 -16.15 26.52
N LEU A 31 10.63 -16.81 25.44
CA LEU A 31 10.04 -18.14 25.50
C LEU A 31 11.12 -19.17 25.88
N PRO A 32 10.96 -19.92 26.98
CA PRO A 32 11.95 -20.92 27.37
C PRO A 32 12.05 -22.02 26.31
N THR A 33 13.29 -22.38 25.98
CA THR A 33 13.71 -23.53 25.15
C THR A 33 12.86 -24.78 25.42
N PRO A 34 12.58 -25.65 24.43
CA PRO A 34 11.69 -26.80 24.61
C PRO A 34 12.19 -27.72 25.73
N GLY A 35 11.52 -27.67 26.88
CA GLY A 35 11.94 -28.39 28.09
C GLY A 35 11.31 -27.85 29.38
N GLY A 36 10.94 -26.56 29.40
CA GLY A 36 10.16 -25.97 30.50
C GLY A 36 8.66 -26.17 30.28
N ARG A 37 8.05 -27.15 30.97
CA ARG A 37 6.60 -27.30 31.02
C ARG A 37 5.98 -26.17 31.85
N GLU A 38 5.46 -25.14 31.20
CA GLU A 38 4.29 -24.41 31.70
C GLU A 38 3.25 -24.26 30.59
N ARG A 39 1.99 -24.49 30.96
CA ARG A 39 0.82 -24.39 30.08
C ARG A 39 0.59 -22.93 29.72
N PHE A 40 0.98 -22.52 28.52
CA PHE A 40 0.50 -21.25 27.97
C PHE A 40 -0.94 -21.43 27.47
N HIS A 41 -1.76 -20.41 27.77
CA HIS A 41 -3.11 -20.26 27.25
C HIS A 41 -3.10 -20.40 25.71
N GLU A 42 -4.02 -21.19 25.15
CA GLU A 42 -4.18 -21.36 23.70
C GLU A 42 -4.56 -20.08 22.95
N ASP A 43 -4.78 -18.97 23.67
CA ASP A 43 -5.48 -17.77 23.21
C ASP A 43 -4.56 -16.68 22.60
N THR A 44 -3.23 -16.80 22.65
CA THR A 44 -2.30 -15.78 22.11
C THR A 44 -1.71 -16.21 20.77
N ARG A 45 -2.55 -16.49 19.77
CA ARG A 45 -2.10 -16.81 18.42
C ARG A 45 -2.21 -15.58 17.53
N LEU A 46 -1.07 -15.04 17.09
CA LEU A 46 -1.06 -14.11 15.96
C LEU A 46 -1.66 -14.81 14.73
N SER A 47 -2.36 -14.06 13.88
CA SER A 47 -2.70 -14.57 12.56
C SER A 47 -1.41 -14.95 11.82
N GLY A 48 -1.41 -16.11 11.15
CA GLY A 48 -0.22 -16.62 10.46
C GLY A 48 0.37 -15.61 9.48
N VAL A 49 -0.49 -14.82 8.84
CA VAL A 49 -0.12 -13.78 7.90
C VAL A 49 0.67 -12.63 8.56
N ILE A 50 0.26 -12.21 9.77
CA ILE A 50 0.97 -11.18 10.55
C ILE A 50 2.30 -11.73 11.09
N ALA A 51 2.31 -13.01 11.50
CA ALA A 51 3.53 -13.67 11.95
C ALA A 51 4.57 -13.76 10.81
N ASP A 52 4.14 -14.08 9.60
CA ASP A 52 5.00 -14.13 8.42
C ASP A 52 5.55 -12.74 8.08
N PHE A 53 4.71 -11.70 8.07
CA PHE A 53 5.16 -10.31 7.89
C PHE A 53 6.22 -9.91 8.92
N LEU A 54 5.95 -10.14 10.22
CA LEU A 54 6.90 -9.84 11.29
C LEU A 54 8.21 -10.60 11.14
N LYS A 55 8.16 -11.88 10.75
CA LYS A 55 9.35 -12.68 10.52
C LYS A 55 10.24 -12.07 9.43
N GLN A 56 9.66 -11.59 8.33
CA GLN A 56 10.42 -10.91 7.27
C GLN A 56 11.07 -9.63 7.77
N ILE A 57 10.34 -8.82 8.52
CA ILE A 57 10.84 -7.55 9.08
C ILE A 57 11.95 -7.77 10.12
N ILE A 58 11.76 -8.70 11.06
CA ILE A 58 12.74 -8.99 12.12
C ILE A 58 14.00 -9.61 11.52
N SER A 59 13.86 -10.42 10.47
CA SER A 59 14.98 -11.06 9.78
C SER A 59 15.56 -10.20 8.66
N TYR A 60 15.07 -8.98 8.46
CA TYR A 60 15.39 -8.15 7.31
C TYR A 60 16.90 -7.89 7.19
N GLU A 61 17.43 -8.17 6.01
CA GLU A 61 18.82 -7.95 5.63
C GLU A 61 18.87 -7.22 4.30
N GLU A 62 19.50 -6.05 4.32
CA GLU A 62 19.70 -5.20 3.16
C GLU A 62 20.40 -5.97 2.02
N GLY A 63 19.88 -5.89 0.80
CA GLY A 63 20.54 -6.41 -0.40
C GLY A 63 20.67 -7.94 -0.48
N ARG A 64 19.96 -8.70 0.36
CA ARG A 64 20.06 -10.16 0.40
C ARG A 64 19.50 -10.84 -0.87
N VAL A 65 18.45 -10.27 -1.47
CA VAL A 65 17.60 -10.99 -2.43
C VAL A 65 17.13 -10.11 -3.63
N SER A 66 17.27 -8.79 -3.59
CA SER A 66 16.61 -7.89 -4.57
C SER A 66 17.36 -7.72 -5.89
N SER A 67 16.60 -7.53 -6.97
CA SER A 67 17.11 -7.21 -8.31
C SER A 67 17.33 -5.70 -8.49
N ASP A 68 18.27 -5.31 -9.34
CA ASP A 68 18.57 -3.89 -9.63
C ASP A 68 17.33 -3.11 -10.09
N GLU A 69 16.42 -3.76 -10.82
CA GLU A 69 15.17 -3.15 -11.31
C GLU A 69 14.19 -2.84 -10.17
N ILE A 70 14.00 -3.77 -9.23
CA ILE A 70 13.11 -3.58 -8.07
C ILE A 70 13.69 -2.55 -7.10
N ASN A 71 15.02 -2.55 -6.91
CA ASN A 71 15.70 -1.51 -6.15
C ASN A 71 15.51 -0.13 -6.77
N GLY A 72 15.54 -0.02 -8.10
CA GLY A 72 15.18 1.21 -8.82
C GLY A 72 13.76 1.69 -8.51
N ILE A 73 12.79 0.76 -8.45
CA ILE A 73 11.40 1.10 -8.08
C ILE A 73 11.32 1.60 -6.63
N ALA A 74 12.05 0.96 -5.70
CA ALA A 74 12.12 1.40 -4.31
C ALA A 74 12.71 2.81 -4.18
N ALA A 75 13.80 3.10 -4.90
CA ALA A 75 14.44 4.41 -4.90
C ALA A 75 13.52 5.50 -5.43
N VAL A 76 12.73 5.22 -6.48
CA VAL A 76 11.75 6.18 -7.00
C VAL A 76 10.62 6.41 -5.99
N LEU A 77 10.15 5.37 -5.29
CA LEU A 77 9.16 5.51 -4.22
C LEU A 77 9.69 6.40 -3.07
N GLU A 78 10.94 6.20 -2.67
CA GLU A 78 11.62 7.02 -1.65
C GLU A 78 11.74 8.49 -2.08
N ASP A 79 12.19 8.77 -3.31
CA ASP A 79 12.38 10.14 -3.80
C ASP A 79 11.07 10.88 -4.13
N GLU A 80 10.15 10.24 -4.85
CA GLU A 80 8.93 10.90 -5.34
C GLU A 80 7.86 11.04 -4.25
N VAL A 81 7.73 10.02 -3.38
CA VAL A 81 6.63 9.90 -2.42
C VAL A 81 7.09 10.16 -0.98
N LEU A 82 8.10 9.43 -0.48
CA LEU A 82 8.52 9.60 0.91
C LEU A 82 9.25 10.93 1.10
N ARG A 83 9.97 11.41 0.08
CA ARG A 83 10.87 12.58 0.16
C ARG A 83 11.98 12.37 1.19
N GLY A 84 12.57 11.18 1.16
CA GLY A 84 13.63 10.76 2.07
C GLY A 84 13.84 9.25 2.02
N GLU A 85 14.85 8.77 2.75
CA GLU A 85 15.27 7.37 2.74
C GLU A 85 14.96 6.65 4.05
N ILE A 86 14.74 5.33 3.95
CA ILE A 86 14.64 4.46 5.12
C ILE A 86 16.03 3.92 5.45
N GLU A 87 16.59 4.38 6.56
CA GLU A 87 17.84 3.88 7.12
C GLU A 87 17.60 2.59 7.91
N VAL A 88 18.45 1.60 7.67
CA VAL A 88 18.42 0.31 8.39
C VAL A 88 19.70 0.17 9.20
N ASN A 89 19.57 0.10 10.52
CA ASN A 89 20.68 -0.14 11.44
C ASN A 89 20.47 -1.47 12.16
N ARG A 90 21.47 -2.36 12.14
CA ARG A 90 21.42 -3.63 12.87
C ARG A 90 22.44 -3.61 14.01
N PRO A 91 22.03 -3.39 15.27
CA PRO A 91 22.91 -3.53 16.41
C PRO A 91 23.36 -4.99 16.60
N ALA A 92 24.57 -5.19 17.14
CA ALA A 92 25.14 -6.51 17.34
C ALA A 92 24.24 -7.38 18.25
N GLY A 93 23.72 -8.49 17.72
CA GLY A 93 22.85 -9.42 18.45
C GLY A 93 21.39 -8.98 18.59
N GLY A 94 20.96 -7.91 17.91
CA GLY A 94 19.58 -7.41 17.91
C GLY A 94 18.85 -7.58 16.58
N TYR A 95 17.60 -7.12 16.56
CA TYR A 95 16.79 -6.99 15.35
C TYR A 95 17.05 -5.65 14.64
N PRO A 96 16.74 -5.51 13.34
CA PRO A 96 16.93 -4.27 12.61
C PRO A 96 16.08 -3.12 13.18
N GLU A 97 16.74 -1.99 13.37
CA GLU A 97 16.14 -0.70 13.67
C GLU A 97 15.97 0.10 12.37
N PHE A 98 14.74 0.56 12.14
CA PHE A 98 14.42 1.40 10.98
C PHE A 98 14.28 2.85 11.43
N ARG A 99 14.93 3.75 10.69
CA ARG A 99 14.86 5.19 10.88
C ARG A 99 14.56 5.87 9.55
N TYR A 100 13.94 7.04 9.62
CA TYR A 100 13.58 7.80 8.43
C TYR A 100 14.49 9.00 8.33
N HIS A 101 15.16 9.17 7.20
CA HIS A 101 15.99 10.33 6.94
C HIS A 101 15.32 11.21 5.88
N PRO A 102 14.63 12.30 6.29
CA PRO A 102 14.00 13.21 5.35
C PRO A 102 15.05 13.88 4.45
N GLN A 103 14.68 14.13 3.19
CA GLN A 103 15.54 14.87 2.26
C GLN A 103 15.94 16.23 2.87
N ASP A 104 17.21 16.57 2.73
CA ASP A 104 17.83 17.79 3.27
C ASP A 104 17.83 17.93 4.82
N ALA A 105 17.40 16.91 5.56
CA ALA A 105 17.51 16.90 7.00
C ALA A 105 18.93 16.58 7.46
N LYS A 106 19.31 17.08 8.64
CA LYS A 106 20.61 16.74 9.27
C LYS A 106 20.54 15.50 10.15
N GLN A 107 19.34 15.05 10.49
CA GLN A 107 19.13 14.00 11.49
C GLN A 107 18.01 13.07 11.05
N ALA A 108 18.27 11.77 11.15
CA ALA A 108 17.26 10.74 10.98
C ALA A 108 16.28 10.71 12.17
N LEU A 109 15.01 10.50 11.88
CA LEU A 109 13.92 10.37 12.83
C LEU A 109 13.66 8.91 13.16
N ARG A 110 13.13 8.64 14.36
CA ARG A 110 12.51 7.33 14.62
C ARG A 110 11.24 7.20 13.78
N MET A 111 10.83 5.99 13.43
CA MET A 111 9.55 5.76 12.71
C MET A 111 8.33 6.32 13.47
N SER A 112 8.36 6.29 14.81
CA SER A 112 7.33 6.91 15.66
C SER A 112 7.31 8.45 15.61
N GLN A 113 8.32 9.06 15.01
CA GLN A 113 8.46 10.51 14.86
C GLN A 113 8.32 10.96 13.40
N SER A 114 8.19 10.03 12.44
CA SER A 114 7.88 10.35 11.05
C SER A 114 6.37 10.54 10.83
N SER A 115 6.00 11.04 9.66
CA SER A 115 4.59 11.15 9.28
C SER A 115 3.97 9.76 9.13
N SER A 116 2.65 9.66 9.34
CA SER A 116 1.90 8.42 9.16
C SER A 116 2.14 7.80 7.77
N MET A 117 2.11 8.61 6.72
CA MET A 117 2.42 8.19 5.35
C MET A 117 3.79 7.50 5.23
N VAL A 118 4.84 8.06 5.83
CA VAL A 118 6.18 7.45 5.80
C VAL A 118 6.18 6.12 6.54
N SER A 119 5.63 6.08 7.74
CA SER A 119 5.57 4.86 8.55
C SER A 119 4.72 3.76 7.91
N GLU A 120 3.68 4.13 7.16
CA GLU A 120 2.89 3.21 6.36
C GLU A 120 3.65 2.70 5.13
N LEU A 121 4.43 3.52 4.43
CA LEU A 121 5.13 3.07 3.22
C LEU A 121 6.49 2.43 3.48
N ALA A 122 7.09 2.64 4.65
CA ALA A 122 8.39 2.08 4.99
C ALA A 122 8.47 0.55 4.83
N PRO A 123 7.48 -0.27 5.28
CA PRO A 123 7.48 -1.70 5.02
C PRO A 123 7.50 -2.05 3.53
N LEU A 124 6.79 -1.30 2.68
CA LEU A 124 6.80 -1.54 1.24
C LEU A 124 8.21 -1.28 0.68
N VAL A 125 8.81 -0.15 1.02
CA VAL A 125 10.20 0.18 0.62
C VAL A 125 11.18 -0.92 1.03
N LEU A 126 11.11 -1.40 2.27
CA LEU A 126 11.96 -2.48 2.77
C LEU A 126 11.72 -3.78 2.00
N PHE A 127 10.46 -4.15 1.74
CA PHE A 127 10.14 -5.36 0.98
C PHE A 127 10.74 -5.30 -0.44
N LEU A 128 10.68 -4.15 -1.10
CA LEU A 128 11.28 -3.96 -2.42
C LEU A 128 12.82 -4.02 -2.38
N ARG A 129 13.45 -3.46 -1.34
CA ARG A 129 14.93 -3.42 -1.21
C ARG A 129 15.58 -4.76 -0.89
N GLY A 130 14.88 -5.66 -0.21
CA GLY A 130 15.53 -6.85 0.37
C GLY A 130 14.75 -8.16 0.36
N ILE A 131 13.47 -8.17 -0.04
CA ILE A 131 12.61 -9.35 0.14
C ILE A 131 12.02 -9.83 -1.19
N VAL A 132 11.41 -8.95 -1.97
CA VAL A 132 10.64 -9.29 -3.18
C VAL A 132 11.57 -9.52 -4.38
N GLN A 133 11.29 -10.56 -5.17
CA GLN A 133 11.96 -10.88 -6.43
C GLN A 133 11.00 -10.87 -7.62
N VAL A 134 11.60 -10.83 -8.82
CA VAL A 134 10.88 -11.06 -10.07
C VAL A 134 10.22 -12.44 -10.05
N GLY A 135 8.92 -12.48 -10.37
CA GLY A 135 8.10 -13.70 -10.33
C GLY A 135 7.35 -13.93 -9.03
N ASP A 136 7.65 -13.18 -7.96
CA ASP A 136 6.92 -13.28 -6.70
C ASP A 136 5.54 -12.63 -6.76
N THR A 137 4.68 -12.99 -5.80
CA THR A 137 3.40 -12.34 -5.57
C THR A 137 3.46 -11.44 -4.34
N LEU A 138 3.15 -10.17 -4.51
CA LEU A 138 3.04 -9.18 -3.46
C LEU A 138 1.57 -8.84 -3.20
N ILE A 139 1.10 -9.12 -1.98
CA ILE A 139 -0.25 -8.82 -1.51
C ILE A 139 -0.16 -7.64 -0.55
N ILE A 140 -0.90 -6.56 -0.80
CA ILE A 140 -0.86 -5.35 0.02
C ILE A 140 -2.27 -4.94 0.38
N GLU A 141 -2.59 -4.89 1.66
CA GLU A 141 -3.83 -4.31 2.10
C GLU A 141 -3.73 -2.79 2.22
N GLU A 142 -4.72 -2.10 1.65
CA GLU A 142 -4.88 -0.65 1.71
C GLU A 142 -3.55 0.10 1.51
N PRO A 143 -2.89 -0.04 0.35
CA PRO A 143 -1.63 0.66 0.07
C PRO A 143 -1.77 2.19 0.14
N GLU A 144 -2.99 2.72 0.02
CA GLU A 144 -3.36 4.12 0.13
C GLU A 144 -3.53 4.64 1.57
N ALA A 145 -3.54 3.77 2.57
CA ALA A 145 -3.91 4.16 3.94
C ALA A 145 -3.00 5.29 4.44
N HIS A 146 -3.61 6.37 4.95
CA HIS A 146 -2.93 7.58 5.43
C HIS A 146 -2.15 8.37 4.37
N LEU A 147 -2.33 8.11 3.06
CA LEU A 147 -1.71 8.87 1.98
C LEU A 147 -2.63 10.00 1.48
N HIS A 148 -2.03 11.15 1.13
CA HIS A 148 -2.72 12.18 0.37
C HIS A 148 -3.03 11.71 -1.06
N PRO A 149 -4.07 12.24 -1.73
CA PRO A 149 -4.48 11.80 -3.08
C PRO A 149 -3.34 11.73 -4.09
N LYS A 150 -2.44 12.74 -4.10
CA LYS A 150 -1.27 12.74 -4.98
C LYS A 150 -0.32 11.57 -4.71
N ALA A 151 -0.12 11.17 -3.46
CA ALA A 151 0.72 10.03 -3.13
C ALA A 151 0.04 8.71 -3.56
N GLN A 152 -1.29 8.62 -3.47
CA GLN A 152 -2.04 7.44 -3.93
C GLN A 152 -1.85 7.20 -5.44
N THR A 153 -1.83 8.26 -6.25
CA THR A 153 -1.55 8.11 -7.69
C THR A 153 -0.12 7.67 -7.98
N GLN A 154 0.87 8.11 -7.17
CA GLN A 154 2.25 7.62 -7.27
C GLN A 154 2.41 6.17 -6.82
N ILE A 155 1.61 5.72 -5.84
CA ILE A 155 1.53 4.31 -5.47
C ILE A 155 1.02 3.49 -6.65
N ALA A 156 -0.06 3.90 -7.32
CA ALA A 156 -0.54 3.19 -8.51
C ALA A 156 0.56 3.04 -9.60
N LEU A 157 1.35 4.10 -9.84
CA LEU A 157 2.51 4.03 -10.74
C LEU A 157 3.57 3.03 -10.25
N THR A 158 3.86 3.02 -8.95
CA THR A 158 4.79 2.07 -8.32
C THR A 158 4.32 0.63 -8.51
N LEU A 159 3.04 0.35 -8.25
CA LEU A 159 2.44 -0.98 -8.45
C LEU A 159 2.51 -1.40 -9.92
N ALA A 160 2.27 -0.49 -10.86
CA ALA A 160 2.38 -0.79 -12.28
C ALA A 160 3.82 -1.09 -12.72
N ARG A 161 4.81 -0.37 -12.18
CA ARG A 161 6.23 -0.67 -12.38
C ARG A 161 6.57 -2.08 -11.87
N LEU A 162 6.04 -2.49 -10.71
CA LEU A 162 6.21 -3.84 -10.18
C LEU A 162 5.64 -4.91 -11.12
N VAL A 163 4.43 -4.68 -11.65
CA VAL A 163 3.81 -5.58 -12.64
C VAL A 163 4.67 -5.72 -13.90
N ARG A 164 5.25 -4.62 -14.40
CA ARG A 164 6.12 -4.66 -15.58
C ARG A 164 7.39 -5.48 -15.39
N VAL A 165 8.01 -5.41 -14.20
CA VAL A 165 9.21 -6.21 -13.89
C VAL A 165 8.87 -7.66 -13.55
N GLY A 166 7.60 -8.06 -13.64
CA GLY A 166 7.17 -9.45 -13.48
C GLY A 166 6.77 -9.83 -12.05
N VAL A 167 6.53 -8.86 -11.16
CA VAL A 167 5.94 -9.11 -9.83
C VAL A 167 4.41 -9.14 -9.97
N ARG A 168 3.76 -10.18 -9.47
CA ARG A 168 2.30 -10.23 -9.40
C ARG A 168 1.83 -9.42 -8.20
N VAL A 169 0.95 -8.44 -8.41
CA VAL A 169 0.45 -7.58 -7.34
C VAL A 169 -1.03 -7.88 -7.07
N ILE A 170 -1.40 -8.01 -5.81
CA ILE A 170 -2.79 -8.10 -5.34
C ILE A 170 -2.98 -7.03 -4.27
N ILE A 171 -4.02 -6.22 -4.40
CA ILE A 171 -4.32 -5.17 -3.42
C ILE A 171 -5.76 -5.22 -2.96
N THR A 172 -6.01 -4.76 -1.73
CA THR A 172 -7.34 -4.28 -1.32
C THR A 172 -7.30 -2.77 -1.29
N THR A 173 -8.39 -2.11 -1.67
CA THR A 173 -8.46 -0.65 -1.69
C THR A 173 -9.89 -0.17 -1.54
N HIS A 174 -10.02 1.01 -0.93
CA HIS A 174 -11.23 1.82 -0.87
C HIS A 174 -11.05 3.16 -1.59
N SER A 175 -9.93 3.36 -2.29
CA SER A 175 -9.55 4.63 -2.89
C SER A 175 -9.99 4.76 -4.35
N ASP A 176 -10.83 5.76 -4.60
CA ASP A 176 -11.20 6.20 -5.94
C ASP A 176 -9.98 6.71 -6.72
N TRP A 177 -9.06 7.42 -6.05
CA TRP A 177 -7.85 7.95 -6.69
C TRP A 177 -6.92 6.84 -7.20
N LEU A 178 -6.79 5.75 -6.43
CA LEU A 178 -5.98 4.61 -6.81
C LEU A 178 -6.62 3.86 -7.98
N LEU A 179 -7.93 3.60 -7.91
CA LEU A 179 -8.70 2.94 -8.96
C LEU A 179 -8.66 3.73 -10.28
N GLU A 180 -8.89 5.04 -10.21
CA GLU A 180 -8.88 5.92 -11.38
C GLU A 180 -7.47 6.00 -12.00
N GLN A 181 -6.42 6.08 -11.19
CA GLN A 181 -5.07 6.08 -11.71
C GLN A 181 -4.70 4.75 -12.36
N ILE A 182 -5.10 3.60 -11.79
CA ILE A 182 -4.94 2.30 -12.44
C ILE A 182 -5.71 2.27 -13.77
N GLY A 183 -6.95 2.77 -13.80
CA GLY A 183 -7.74 2.92 -15.02
C GLY A 183 -7.00 3.74 -16.09
N ASN A 184 -6.38 4.86 -15.71
CA ASN A 184 -5.58 5.68 -16.62
C ASN A 184 -4.35 4.96 -17.17
N LEU A 185 -3.68 4.13 -16.37
CA LEU A 185 -2.56 3.31 -16.84
C LEU A 185 -3.00 2.23 -17.82
N VAL A 186 -4.21 1.67 -17.64
CA VAL A 186 -4.82 0.76 -18.62
C VAL A 186 -5.17 1.50 -19.91
N ARG A 187 -5.80 2.68 -19.82
CA ARG A 187 -6.10 3.54 -20.98
C ARG A 187 -4.82 3.87 -21.77
N GLU A 188 -3.74 4.22 -21.07
CA GLU A 188 -2.44 4.48 -21.68
C GLU A 188 -1.94 3.26 -22.47
N GLY A 189 -2.00 2.06 -21.89
CA GLY A 189 -1.57 0.85 -22.59
C GLY A 189 -2.39 0.53 -23.83
N GLU A 190 -3.70 0.79 -23.81
CA GLU A 190 -4.55 0.65 -24.99
C GLU A 190 -4.21 1.70 -26.07
N VAL A 191 -3.85 2.94 -25.69
CA VAL A 191 -3.35 3.96 -26.64
C VAL A 191 -1.98 3.58 -27.22
N MET A 192 -1.09 2.98 -26.43
CA MET A 192 0.23 2.52 -26.88
C MET A 192 0.11 1.40 -27.92
N LYS A 193 -0.83 0.46 -27.77
CA LYS A 193 -1.13 -0.57 -28.76
C LYS A 193 -1.53 0.01 -30.13
N LEU A 194 -2.10 1.22 -30.16
CA LEU A 194 -2.43 1.94 -31.39
C LEU A 194 -1.23 2.64 -32.03
N GLY A 195 -0.01 2.46 -31.50
CA GLY A 195 1.24 2.97 -32.07
C GLY A 195 1.49 4.46 -31.80
N LYS A 196 0.84 5.05 -30.79
CA LYS A 196 0.79 6.51 -30.59
C LYS A 196 1.73 7.10 -29.53
N ASN A 197 2.58 6.34 -28.86
CA ASN A 197 3.66 6.91 -28.04
C ASN A 197 4.82 5.92 -27.82
N LYS A 198 6.05 6.45 -27.65
CA LYS A 198 7.28 5.70 -27.36
C LYS A 198 8.09 6.48 -26.32
N THR A 199 7.59 6.55 -25.09
CA THR A 199 8.36 7.14 -24.00
C THR A 199 8.38 6.17 -22.83
N GLU A 200 9.59 5.90 -22.35
CA GLU A 200 9.85 5.11 -21.14
C GLU A 200 9.80 5.99 -19.88
N PRO A 201 9.58 5.39 -18.70
CA PRO A 201 9.41 3.96 -18.46
C PRO A 201 7.96 3.50 -18.72
N ALA A 202 7.79 2.26 -19.16
CA ALA A 202 6.49 1.69 -19.54
C ALA A 202 5.57 1.47 -18.32
N THR A 203 5.08 2.52 -17.66
CA THR A 203 4.17 2.40 -16.50
C THR A 203 2.75 1.96 -16.88
N TRP A 204 2.46 1.83 -18.17
CA TRP A 204 1.16 1.43 -18.65
C TRP A 204 0.84 -0.04 -18.38
N LEU A 205 -0.45 -0.33 -18.28
CA LEU A 205 -1.01 -1.65 -18.07
C LEU A 205 -1.95 -1.99 -19.23
N THR A 206 -2.29 -3.26 -19.40
CA THR A 206 -3.31 -3.67 -20.38
C THR A 206 -4.53 -4.25 -19.69
N LYS A 207 -5.66 -4.26 -20.39
CA LYS A 207 -6.93 -4.81 -19.88
C LYS A 207 -6.82 -6.26 -19.39
N VAL A 208 -5.91 -7.06 -19.96
CA VAL A 208 -5.75 -8.47 -19.57
C VAL A 208 -4.86 -8.67 -18.35
N GLU A 209 -4.10 -7.65 -17.96
CA GLU A 209 -3.18 -7.69 -16.81
C GLU A 209 -3.82 -7.15 -15.53
N VAL A 210 -4.98 -6.48 -15.65
CA VAL A 210 -5.70 -5.89 -14.51
C VAL A 210 -7.07 -6.52 -14.39
N GLY A 211 -7.35 -7.08 -13.21
CA GLY A 211 -8.68 -7.53 -12.81
C GLY A 211 -9.10 -6.80 -11.54
N ALA A 212 -10.38 -6.45 -11.45
CA ALA A 212 -10.95 -5.78 -10.29
C ALA A 212 -12.20 -6.54 -9.82
N TRP A 213 -12.30 -6.77 -8.52
CA TRP A 213 -13.43 -7.48 -7.92
C TRP A 213 -14.00 -6.66 -6.77
N TRP A 214 -15.32 -6.64 -6.73
CA TRP A 214 -16.06 -5.92 -5.71
C TRP A 214 -16.65 -6.89 -4.70
N PHE A 215 -16.35 -6.62 -3.43
CA PHE A 215 -16.82 -7.38 -2.30
C PHE A 215 -18.00 -6.66 -1.66
N ARG A 216 -19.13 -7.36 -1.57
CA ARG A 216 -20.34 -6.89 -0.90
C ARG A 216 -20.71 -7.85 0.22
N THR A 217 -21.20 -7.31 1.33
CA THR A 217 -21.64 -8.11 2.48
C THR A 217 -22.92 -8.90 2.19
N ASP A 218 -23.73 -8.46 1.24
CA ASP A 218 -25.06 -9.01 0.92
C ASP A 218 -25.10 -9.80 -0.40
N LYS A 219 -24.05 -9.77 -1.22
CA LYS A 219 -24.03 -10.32 -2.58
C LYS A 219 -22.72 -11.07 -2.86
N PRO A 220 -22.73 -12.06 -3.77
CA PRO A 220 -21.50 -12.73 -4.20
C PRO A 220 -20.52 -11.73 -4.83
N VAL A 221 -19.23 -12.02 -4.70
CA VAL A 221 -18.15 -11.22 -5.31
C VAL A 221 -18.38 -11.10 -6.81
N LYS A 222 -18.34 -9.87 -7.31
CA LYS A 222 -18.58 -9.57 -8.72
C LYS A 222 -17.36 -8.86 -9.32
N GLU A 223 -16.96 -9.28 -10.51
CA GLU A 223 -15.93 -8.58 -11.28
C GLU A 223 -16.45 -7.21 -11.76
N ILE A 224 -15.62 -6.18 -11.61
CA ILE A 224 -15.84 -4.86 -12.20
C ILE A 224 -15.09 -4.87 -13.54
N PRO A 225 -15.80 -4.93 -14.68
CA PRO A 225 -15.14 -4.88 -15.97
C PRO A 225 -14.53 -3.49 -16.19
N PHE A 226 -13.33 -3.43 -16.75
CA PHE A 226 -12.76 -2.17 -17.22
C PHE A 226 -13.54 -1.61 -18.42
N ASP A 227 -13.97 -0.35 -18.29
CA ASP A 227 -14.55 0.46 -19.36
C ASP A 227 -13.56 1.56 -19.80
N SER A 228 -13.46 1.84 -21.11
CA SER A 228 -12.51 2.82 -21.62
C SER A 228 -12.84 4.28 -21.24
N ILE A 229 -14.11 4.58 -20.99
CA ILE A 229 -14.61 5.90 -20.60
C ILE A 229 -14.63 5.99 -19.08
N GLU A 230 -15.36 5.09 -18.40
CA GLU A 230 -15.58 5.15 -16.94
C GLU A 230 -14.43 4.55 -16.13
N GLY A 231 -13.62 3.65 -16.69
CA GLY A 231 -12.48 3.05 -16.00
C GLY A 231 -12.87 1.84 -15.16
N ILE A 232 -12.44 1.80 -13.90
CA ILE A 232 -12.74 0.75 -12.91
C ILE A 232 -13.54 1.38 -11.78
N GLU A 233 -14.86 1.43 -11.92
CA GLU A 233 -15.71 2.18 -11.01
C GLU A 233 -16.78 1.28 -10.33
N PRO A 234 -16.81 1.20 -8.99
CA PRO A 234 -17.86 0.48 -8.28
C PRO A 234 -19.17 1.27 -8.25
N LYS A 235 -20.29 0.62 -8.60
CA LYS A 235 -21.58 1.31 -8.81
C LYS A 235 -22.18 2.01 -7.58
N ASP A 236 -22.01 1.46 -6.38
CA ASP A 236 -22.70 2.00 -5.19
C ASP A 236 -22.03 3.30 -4.63
N TYR A 237 -20.87 3.73 -5.16
CA TYR A 237 -20.22 4.98 -4.73
C TYR A 237 -20.99 6.22 -5.19
N TYR A 238 -21.61 6.16 -6.38
CA TYR A 238 -22.43 7.24 -6.90
C TYR A 238 -23.60 7.56 -5.99
N ASP A 239 -24.27 6.53 -5.46
CA ASP A 239 -25.47 6.69 -4.64
C ASP A 239 -25.18 7.54 -3.38
N VAL A 240 -24.04 7.29 -2.72
CA VAL A 240 -23.65 8.02 -1.51
C VAL A 240 -23.19 9.44 -1.82
N ALA A 241 -22.38 9.63 -2.87
CA ALA A 241 -21.90 10.95 -3.26
C ALA A 241 -23.04 11.86 -3.73
N GLU A 242 -23.98 11.30 -4.49
CA GLU A 242 -25.18 11.98 -4.96
C GLU A 242 -26.10 12.34 -3.79
N GLU A 243 -26.32 11.43 -2.83
CA GLU A 243 -27.11 11.72 -1.63
C GLU A 243 -26.50 12.87 -0.82
N LEU A 244 -25.18 12.85 -0.57
CA LEU A 244 -24.49 13.93 0.13
C LEU A 244 -24.57 15.27 -0.63
N HIS A 245 -24.44 15.23 -1.96
CA HIS A 245 -24.57 16.43 -2.78
C HIS A 245 -25.99 17.02 -2.72
N ASN A 246 -27.00 16.17 -2.88
CA ASN A 246 -28.40 16.58 -2.82
C ASN A 246 -28.76 17.18 -1.46
N ASN A 247 -28.31 16.55 -0.37
CA ASN A 247 -28.49 17.07 0.98
C ASN A 247 -27.82 18.45 1.15
N ALA A 248 -26.61 18.64 0.61
CA ALA A 248 -25.91 19.91 0.67
C ALA A 248 -26.65 21.03 -0.09
N VAL A 249 -27.17 20.72 -1.28
CA VAL A 249 -27.98 21.65 -2.08
C VAL A 249 -29.25 22.05 -1.33
N GLU A 250 -29.94 21.09 -0.72
CA GLU A 250 -31.13 21.34 0.10
C GLU A 250 -30.82 22.27 1.29
N PHE A 251 -29.76 21.98 2.06
CA PHE A 251 -29.36 22.83 3.18
C PHE A 251 -28.98 24.25 2.76
N GLN A 252 -28.28 24.42 1.63
CA GLN A 252 -27.95 25.73 1.10
C GLN A 252 -29.20 26.53 0.72
N GLN A 253 -30.20 25.89 0.11
CA GLN A 253 -31.46 26.54 -0.22
C GLN A 253 -32.20 27.03 1.04
N HIS A 254 -32.22 26.21 2.10
CA HIS A 254 -32.82 26.62 3.37
C HIS A 254 -32.12 27.82 4.01
N LEU A 255 -30.78 27.83 4.04
CA LEU A 255 -30.01 28.95 4.58
C LEU A 255 -30.23 30.25 3.79
N LEU A 256 -30.25 30.18 2.46
CA LEU A 256 -30.51 31.34 1.61
C LEU A 256 -31.91 31.91 1.83
N ASN A 257 -32.91 31.04 1.99
CA ASN A 257 -34.28 31.47 2.26
C ASN A 257 -34.40 32.13 3.65
N GLU A 258 -33.72 31.65 4.68
CA GLU A 258 -33.76 32.27 6.02
C GLU A 258 -33.02 33.63 6.08
N GLU A 259 -31.91 33.79 5.33
CA GLU A 259 -31.20 35.08 5.21
C GLU A 259 -32.05 36.15 4.50
N GLU A 260 -32.85 35.79 3.49
CA GLU A 260 -33.77 36.72 2.82
C GLU A 260 -34.92 37.20 3.73
N PHE A 261 -35.30 36.43 4.76
CA PHE A 261 -36.33 36.85 5.73
C PHE A 261 -35.75 37.56 6.96
N GLY A 262 -34.45 37.43 7.24
CA GLY A 262 -33.78 38.04 8.40
C GLY A 262 -33.42 39.52 8.28
N ASP A 263 -33.34 40.05 7.05
CA ASP A 263 -33.00 41.47 6.76
C ASP A 263 -34.24 42.39 6.63
N SER A 264 -35.42 41.93 7.08
CA SER A 264 -36.70 42.64 6.93
C SER A 264 -37.35 43.13 8.24
N GLU A 265 -36.57 43.31 9.32
CA GLU A 265 -37.01 43.99 10.57
C GLU A 265 -36.45 45.42 10.74
#